data_AF-A0A7X5FSM1-F1
#
_entry.id   AF-A0A7X5FSM1-F1
#
_cell.length_a   1.000
_cell.length_b   1.000
_cell.length_c   1.000
_cell.angle_alpha   90.00
_cell.angle_beta   90.00
_cell.angle_gamma   90.00
#
_symmetry.space_group_name_H-M   'P 1'
#
loop_
_entity.id
_entity.type
_entity.pdbx_description
1 polymer ?
#
loop_
_entity_poly.entity_id
_entity_poly.type
_entity_poly.pdbx_seq_one_letter_code
_entity_poly.pdbx_strand_id
1 'polypeptide(L)' 'MSFAPKKKASKVQTGKRHGKWLELKTRKVLNSVSLQFDAEGNAIGLSHFASPVTGEYKGRKIYSVGKAAKKIQTVRA' A
#
# COMPACT_ATOMS: atom_id res chain seq x y z
N MET A 1 12.81 -36.64 -12.39
CA MET A 1 11.91 -35.47 -12.40
C MET A 1 10.66 -35.80 -13.21
N SER A 2 9.47 -35.35 -12.78
CA SER A 2 8.20 -35.64 -13.48
C SER A 2 7.83 -34.48 -14.39
N PHE A 3 7.70 -34.73 -15.68
CA PHE A 3 7.43 -33.72 -16.72
C PHE A 3 5.99 -33.18 -16.70
N ALA A 4 5.02 -33.99 -16.25
CA ALA A 4 3.61 -33.62 -16.28
C ALA A 4 2.82 -34.30 -15.14
N PRO A 5 1.64 -33.78 -14.77
CA PRO A 5 0.75 -34.46 -13.83
C PRO A 5 0.29 -35.79 -14.43
N LYS A 6 0.31 -36.86 -13.62
CA LYS A 6 -0.12 -38.21 -14.02
C LYS A 6 -1.60 -38.29 -14.42
N LYS A 7 -2.44 -37.36 -13.95
CA LYS A 7 -3.88 -37.30 -14.22
C LYS A 7 -4.33 -35.85 -14.38
N LYS A 8 -5.37 -35.66 -15.21
CA LYS A 8 -6.05 -34.37 -15.35
C LYS A 8 -6.68 -33.95 -14.01
N ALA A 9 -6.46 -32.70 -13.61
CA ALA A 9 -7.11 -32.15 -12.43
C ALA A 9 -8.63 -32.05 -12.66
N SER A 10 -9.41 -32.37 -11.63
CA SER A 10 -10.87 -32.26 -11.72
C SER A 10 -11.30 -30.79 -11.80
N LYS A 11 -12.52 -30.55 -12.32
CA LYS A 11 -13.11 -29.20 -12.37
C LYS A 11 -13.20 -28.59 -10.97
N VAL A 12 -13.54 -29.39 -9.96
CA VAL A 12 -13.64 -28.97 -8.56
C VAL A 12 -12.28 -28.56 -8.01
N GLN A 13 -11.23 -29.36 -8.22
CA GLN A 13 -9.88 -29.05 -7.73
C GLN A 13 -9.35 -27.76 -8.39
N THR A 14 -9.59 -27.61 -9.70
CA THR A 14 -9.22 -26.41 -10.45
C THR A 14 -9.98 -25.18 -9.95
N GLY A 15 -11.27 -25.29 -9.66
CA GLY A 15 -12.08 -24.21 -9.10
C GLY A 15 -11.60 -23.75 -7.72
N LYS A 16 -11.34 -24.70 -6.80
CA LYS A 16 -10.79 -24.39 -5.47
C LYS A 16 -9.45 -23.66 -5.55
N ARG A 17 -8.56 -24.09 -6.46
CA ARG A 17 -7.24 -23.45 -6.64
C ARG A 17 -7.36 -22.00 -7.12
N HIS A 18 -8.19 -21.74 -8.14
CA HIS A 18 -8.37 -20.39 -8.65
C HIS A 18 -9.10 -19.48 -7.65
N GLY A 19 -10.08 -19.99 -6.91
CA GLY A 19 -10.74 -19.25 -5.85
C GLY A 19 -9.77 -18.79 -4.75
N LYS A 20 -8.87 -19.68 -4.31
CA LYS A 20 -7.81 -19.32 -3.35
C LYS A 20 -6.79 -18.34 -3.91
N TRP A 21 -6.44 -18.47 -5.18
CA TRP A 21 -5.56 -17.50 -5.83
C TRP A 21 -6.19 -16.09 -5.87
N LEU A 22 -7.49 -16.00 -6.18
CA LEU A 22 -8.23 -14.74 -6.17
C LEU A 22 -8.26 -14.12 -4.77
N GLU A 23 -8.59 -14.89 -3.74
CA GLU A 23 -8.59 -14.45 -2.33
C GLU A 23 -7.21 -13.91 -1.90
N LEU A 24 -6.13 -14.57 -2.30
CA LEU A 24 -4.77 -14.10 -2.00
C LEU A 24 -4.44 -12.81 -2.74
N LYS A 25 -4.86 -12.67 -4.00
CA LYS A 25 -4.64 -11.45 -4.79
C LYS A 25 -5.42 -10.28 -4.22
N THR A 26 -6.69 -10.47 -3.84
CA THR A 26 -7.49 -9.40 -3.24
C THR A 26 -6.94 -9.00 -1.89
N ARG A 27 -6.53 -9.96 -1.03
CA ARG A 27 -5.86 -9.66 0.24
C ARG A 27 -4.56 -8.88 0.05
N LYS A 28 -3.74 -9.24 -0.94
CA LYS A 28 -2.51 -8.50 -1.25
C LYS A 28 -2.77 -7.08 -1.73
N VAL A 29 -3.82 -6.86 -2.52
CA VAL A 29 -4.20 -5.52 -2.98
C VAL A 29 -4.74 -4.69 -1.81
N LEU A 30 -5.61 -5.26 -0.98
CA LEU A 30 -6.13 -4.59 0.22
C LEU A 30 -4.98 -4.18 1.16
N ASN A 31 -4.01 -5.07 1.36
CA ASN A 31 -2.86 -4.84 2.22
C ASN A 31 -1.65 -4.24 1.46
N SER A 32 -1.84 -3.78 0.22
CA SER A 32 -0.72 -3.28 -0.61
C SER A 32 -0.16 -1.96 -0.08
N VAL A 33 -0.98 -1.24 0.66
CA VAL A 33 -0.68 0.08 1.20
C VAL A 33 -1.00 0.06 2.69
N SER A 34 -0.04 0.53 3.48
CA SER A 34 -0.27 0.84 4.89
C SER A 34 -0.64 2.33 4.98
N LEU A 35 -1.81 2.63 5.55
CA LEU A 35 -2.31 3.99 5.69
C LEU A 35 -2.14 4.48 7.14
N GLN A 36 -1.94 5.80 7.29
CA GLN A 36 -2.03 6.50 8.57
C GLN A 36 -3.46 6.99 8.77
N PHE A 37 -3.98 6.84 9.98
CA PHE A 37 -5.31 7.28 10.35
C PHE A 37 -5.23 8.39 11.40
N ASP A 38 -6.18 9.32 11.39
CA ASP A 38 -6.36 10.32 12.45
C ASP A 38 -7.03 9.70 13.68
N ALA A 39 -7.22 10.53 14.72
CA ALA A 39 -7.95 10.15 15.93
C ALA A 39 -9.44 9.86 15.68
N GLU A 40 -9.98 10.30 14.54
CA GLU A 40 -11.38 10.12 14.11
C GLU A 40 -11.57 8.89 13.21
N GLY A 41 -10.47 8.22 12.80
CA GLY A 41 -10.46 7.03 11.97
C GLY A 41 -10.36 7.27 10.45
N ASN A 42 -10.15 8.50 9.99
CA ASN A 42 -9.99 8.82 8.57
C ASN A 42 -8.54 8.62 8.10
N ALA A 43 -8.37 8.12 6.87
CA ALA A 43 -7.05 7.94 6.27
C ALA A 43 -6.45 9.30 5.87
N ILE A 44 -5.36 9.71 6.52
CA ILE A 44 -4.70 11.00 6.26
C ILE A 44 -3.56 10.89 5.25
N GLY A 45 -2.98 9.69 5.07
CA GLY A 45 -1.86 9.49 4.16
C GLY A 45 -1.24 8.10 4.24
N LEU A 46 -0.10 7.94 3.58
CA LEU A 46 0.68 6.70 3.59
C LEU A 46 1.46 6.54 4.90
N SER A 47 1.54 5.32 5.43
CA SER A 47 2.39 4.97 6.56
C SER A 47 3.86 5.29 6.26
N HIS A 48 4.55 5.85 7.26
CA HIS A 48 5.93 6.34 7.18
C HIS A 48 6.18 7.61 6.35
N PHE A 49 5.15 8.21 5.75
CA PHE A 49 5.25 9.51 5.07
C PHE A 49 4.58 10.62 5.88
N ALA A 50 4.98 11.87 5.61
CA ALA A 50 4.24 13.02 6.11
C ALA A 50 2.86 13.09 5.44
N SER A 51 1.85 13.49 6.21
CA SER A 51 0.50 13.67 5.68
C SER A 51 0.49 14.77 4.61
N PRO A 52 -0.01 14.51 3.39
CA PRO A 52 -0.16 15.55 2.37
C PRO A 52 -1.19 16.61 2.76
N VAL A 53 -2.12 16.28 3.66
CA VAL A 53 -3.22 17.17 4.07
C VAL A 53 -2.79 18.11 5.19
N THR A 54 -2.09 17.60 6.21
CA THR A 54 -1.69 18.39 7.38
C THR A 54 -0.22 18.83 7.32
N GLY A 55 0.61 18.16 6.52
CA GLY A 55 2.07 18.37 6.47
C GLY A 55 2.79 17.83 7.70
N GLU A 56 2.11 17.00 8.49
CA GLU A 56 2.60 16.48 9.77
C GLU A 56 3.09 15.05 9.65
N TYR A 57 4.09 14.72 10.47
CA TYR A 57 4.62 13.37 10.63
C TYR A 57 4.97 13.14 12.10
N LYS A 58 4.41 12.08 12.71
CA LYS A 58 4.64 11.76 14.13
C LYS A 58 4.39 12.97 15.07
N GLY A 59 3.32 13.73 14.82
CA GLY A 59 2.95 14.91 15.61
C GLY A 59 3.85 16.14 15.43
N ARG A 60 4.80 16.11 14.48
CA ARG A 60 5.64 17.26 14.13
C ARG A 60 5.27 17.78 12.76
N LYS A 61 5.16 19.10 12.62
CA LYS A 61 4.94 19.77 11.35
C LYS A 61 6.23 19.78 10.53
N ILE A 62 6.27 19.02 9.44
CA ILE A 62 7.46 18.95 8.56
C ILE A 62 7.43 20.09 7.54
N TYR A 63 6.28 20.35 6.93
CA TYR A 63 6.13 21.43 5.96
C TYR A 63 4.76 22.07 6.03
N SER A 64 4.68 23.31 5.53
CA SER A 64 3.40 23.99 5.35
C SER A 64 2.75 23.56 4.05
N VAL A 65 1.59 22.91 4.15
CA VAL A 65 0.75 22.56 2.99
C VAL A 65 0.23 23.84 2.32
N GLY A 66 0.24 23.89 0.99
CA GLY A 66 -0.33 25.00 0.21
C GLY A 66 0.56 26.24 0.05
N LYS A 67 1.80 26.26 0.58
CA LYS A 67 2.76 27.33 0.26
C LYS A 67 3.59 26.95 -0.97
N ALA A 68 3.76 27.90 -1.88
CA ALA A 68 4.65 27.75 -3.03
C ALA A 68 6.06 27.39 -2.53
N ALA A 69 6.67 26.37 -3.15
CA ALA A 69 8.04 25.97 -2.82
C ALA A 69 8.96 27.18 -3.00
N LYS A 70 9.62 27.62 -1.91
CA LYS A 70 10.67 28.64 -2.01
C LYS A 70 11.79 28.08 -2.87
N LYS A 71 12.27 28.86 -3.83
CA LYS A 71 13.43 28.53 -4.66
C LYS A 71 14.59 28.15 -3.73
N ILE A 72 15.17 26.96 -3.93
CA ILE A 72 16.30 26.49 -3.11
C ILE A 72 17.48 27.44 -3.37
N GLN A 73 17.86 28.21 -2.36
CA GLN A 73 18.91 29.24 -2.48
C GLN A 73 20.29 28.74 -2.08
N THR A 74 20.39 27.60 -1.39
CA THR A 74 21.68 27.08 -0.93
C THR A 74 21.60 25.57 -0.77
N VAL A 75 22.45 24.85 -1.52
CA VAL A 75 22.73 23.43 -1.28
C VAL A 75 24.04 23.41 -0.50
N ARG A 76 24.03 22.93 0.74
CA ARG A 76 25.28 22.63 1.46
C ARG A 76 25.75 21.25 1.02
N ALA A 77 26.92 21.22 0.38
CA ALA A 77 27.71 20.01 0.13
C ALA A 77 28.40 19.57 1.42
#